data_AF-A0A3M6U0N1-F1
#
_entry.id   AF-A0A3M6U0N1-F1
#
_cell.length_a   1.000
_cell.length_b   1.000
_cell.length_c   1.000
_cell.angle_alpha   90.00
_cell.angle_beta   90.00
_cell.angle_gamma   90.00
#
_symmetry.space_group_name_H-M   'P 1'
#
loop_
_entity.id
_entity.type
_entity.pdbx_description
1 polymer ?
#
loop_
_entity_poly.entity_id
_entity_poly.type
_entity_poly.pdbx_seq_one_letter_code
_entity_poly.pdbx_strand_id
1 'polypeptide(L)'
;MLPSKQTYSTPNSLLKSNYPIVFRRFLLHFSRDLTPGNRAEFKFWCKGQIPGSKLDINPENDEDFLGLIEFLLEFNAVSLTNLSLLEEFLITVGSHDLLQSLKQVELQISLSGILEGYIKSVIHLRHGTPVKLARDQASVSKFLLAIKEINKELISPVLNRQLEQVEDDSVVLQVIKSPLLKTSSLSWSKFTSYLVFIGEFYASFSWPRNQIPDVVADGHFRSLFSDTKTCELLTEWMLKNGGLEAFQEFIKEKQQTTISESVSSSNGECLKEIIERLGNRIDLQ
;
A
#
# COMPACT_ATOMS: atom_id res chain seq x y z
N MET A 1 42.62 11.96 31.35
CA MET A 1 42.62 11.86 29.88
C MET A 1 42.15 10.47 29.51
N LEU A 2 40.91 10.36 29.06
CA LEU A 2 40.28 9.13 28.55
C LEU A 2 40.01 9.35 27.06
N PRO A 3 40.23 8.35 26.19
CA PRO A 3 40.22 8.54 24.76
C PRO A 3 38.79 8.71 24.24
N SER A 4 38.63 9.66 23.33
CA SER A 4 37.41 9.91 22.56
C SER A 4 37.01 8.65 21.80
N LYS A 5 35.85 8.09 22.14
CA LYS A 5 35.18 7.09 21.29
C LYS A 5 34.78 7.79 19.99
N GLN A 6 35.50 7.46 18.91
CA GLN A 6 35.01 7.66 17.56
C GLN A 6 33.69 6.91 17.41
N THR A 7 32.59 7.66 17.35
CA THR A 7 31.30 7.15 16.87
C THR A 7 31.43 6.93 15.38
N TYR A 8 31.63 5.68 14.98
CA TYR A 8 31.40 5.23 13.61
C TYR A 8 29.90 5.42 13.31
N SER A 9 29.57 6.46 12.56
CA SER A 9 28.23 6.65 11.99
C SER A 9 27.99 5.54 10.99
N THR A 10 27.11 4.60 11.33
CA THR A 10 26.62 3.58 10.40
C THR A 10 25.73 4.27 9.35
N PRO A 11 25.96 4.06 8.03
CA PRO A 11 25.07 4.55 6.98
C PRO A 11 23.83 3.65 6.93
N ASN A 12 22.83 3.98 7.75
CA ASN A 12 21.53 3.30 7.77
C ASN A 12 20.43 4.35 7.90
N SER A 13 20.44 5.36 7.03
CA SER A 13 19.45 6.45 7.03
C SER A 13 18.14 6.00 6.36
N LEU A 14 18.20 5.15 5.33
CA LEU A 14 17.02 4.50 4.74
C LEU A 14 16.17 3.72 5.77
N LEU A 15 16.79 3.06 6.75
CA LEU A 15 16.07 2.35 7.81
C LEU A 15 15.36 3.30 8.81
N LYS A 16 15.76 4.58 8.86
CA LYS A 16 15.15 5.64 9.69
C LYS A 16 14.11 6.48 8.94
N SER A 17 13.90 6.21 7.65
CA SER A 17 13.09 7.05 6.77
C SER A 17 11.57 6.81 6.90
N ASN A 18 10.79 7.87 6.70
CA ASN A 18 9.31 7.92 6.74
C ASN A 18 8.61 7.22 5.56
N TYR A 19 9.28 6.25 4.92
CA TYR A 19 8.78 5.59 3.71
C TYR A 19 8.21 4.20 4.01
N PRO A 20 7.13 3.78 3.31
CA PRO A 20 6.62 2.42 3.36
C PRO A 20 7.71 1.38 3.10
N ILE A 21 7.64 0.24 3.81
CA ILE A 21 8.64 -0.84 3.70
C ILE A 21 8.80 -1.31 2.25
N VAL A 22 7.69 -1.47 1.54
CA VAL A 22 7.66 -1.88 0.13
C VAL A 22 8.46 -0.94 -0.77
N PHE A 23 8.39 0.37 -0.52
CA PHE A 23 9.14 1.38 -1.27
C PHE A 23 10.63 1.30 -0.97
N ARG A 24 11.00 1.19 0.31
CA ARG A 24 12.40 1.02 0.71
C ARG A 24 13.01 -0.24 0.11
N ARG A 25 12.26 -1.35 0.13
CA ARG A 25 12.69 -2.62 -0.48
C ARG A 25 12.92 -2.46 -1.97
N PHE A 26 12.02 -1.76 -2.67
CA PHE A 26 12.20 -1.42 -4.07
C PHE A 26 13.49 -0.61 -4.32
N LEU A 27 13.75 0.46 -3.56
CA LEU A 27 14.95 1.29 -3.75
C LEU A 27 16.25 0.51 -3.51
N LEU A 28 16.25 -0.42 -2.56
CA LEU A 28 17.38 -1.33 -2.34
C LEU A 28 17.58 -2.29 -3.53
N HIS A 29 16.49 -2.84 -4.08
CA HIS A 29 16.55 -3.67 -5.29
C HIS A 29 17.00 -2.87 -6.51
N PHE A 30 16.46 -1.66 -6.69
CA PHE A 30 16.88 -0.73 -7.74
C PHE A 30 18.38 -0.45 -7.66
N SER A 31 18.91 -0.16 -6.46
CA SER A 31 20.35 0.02 -6.28
C SER A 31 21.14 -1.22 -6.67
N ARG A 32 20.77 -2.38 -6.14
CA ARG A 32 21.53 -3.63 -6.27
C ARG A 32 21.47 -4.21 -7.69
N ASP A 33 20.32 -4.15 -8.34
CA ASP A 33 20.03 -4.91 -9.56
C ASP A 33 20.39 -4.11 -10.84
N LEU A 34 20.73 -2.82 -10.71
CA LEU A 34 21.34 -2.05 -11.81
C LEU A 34 22.80 -2.43 -12.03
N THR A 35 23.18 -2.59 -13.30
CA THR A 35 24.59 -2.81 -13.70
C THR A 35 25.44 -1.57 -13.36
N PRO A 36 26.77 -1.72 -13.20
CA PRO A 36 27.66 -0.57 -13.01
C PRO A 36 27.51 0.51 -14.10
N GLY A 37 27.33 0.10 -15.35
CA GLY A 37 27.04 1.01 -16.46
C GLY A 37 25.74 1.79 -16.27
N ASN A 38 24.64 1.09 -15.96
CA ASN A 38 23.35 1.74 -15.71
C ASN A 38 23.41 2.67 -14.48
N ARG A 39 24.20 2.34 -13.44
CA ARG A 39 24.39 3.23 -12.28
C ARG A 39 25.12 4.52 -12.68
N ALA A 40 26.13 4.44 -13.54
CA ALA A 40 26.80 5.61 -14.08
C ALA A 40 25.88 6.46 -14.96
N GLU A 41 25.04 5.82 -15.78
CA GLU A 41 23.99 6.49 -16.56
C GLU A 41 22.94 7.13 -15.66
N PHE A 42 22.51 6.48 -14.58
CA PHE A 42 21.57 7.05 -13.61
C PHE A 42 22.15 8.29 -12.92
N LYS A 43 23.42 8.23 -12.49
CA LYS A 43 24.13 9.39 -11.96
C LYS A 43 24.13 10.56 -12.95
N PHE A 44 24.33 10.29 -14.24
CA PHE A 44 24.24 11.31 -15.28
C PHE A 44 22.79 11.82 -15.45
N TRP A 45 21.80 10.93 -15.41
CA TRP A 45 20.37 11.23 -15.51
C TRP A 45 19.90 12.19 -14.40
N CYS A 46 20.50 12.09 -13.21
CA CYS A 46 20.20 12.97 -12.07
C CYS A 46 20.77 14.40 -12.21
N LYS A 47 21.53 14.73 -13.28
CA LYS A 47 22.04 16.09 -13.50
C LYS A 47 20.89 17.09 -13.66
N GLY A 48 20.97 18.19 -12.91
CA GLY A 48 19.93 19.23 -12.91
C GLY A 48 18.75 18.94 -11.99
N GLN A 49 18.65 17.73 -11.44
CA GLN A 49 17.62 17.34 -10.47
C GLN A 49 18.08 17.58 -9.03
N ILE A 50 19.39 17.46 -8.79
CA ILE A 50 20.05 17.73 -7.50
C ILE A 50 21.34 18.55 -7.70
N PRO A 51 21.88 19.19 -6.65
CA PRO A 51 23.13 19.95 -6.75
C PRO A 51 24.29 19.07 -7.24
N GLY A 52 25.13 19.59 -8.13
CA GLY A 52 26.25 18.85 -8.71
C GLY A 52 27.25 18.32 -7.68
N SER A 53 27.38 18.96 -6.52
CA SER A 53 28.19 18.47 -5.40
C SER A 53 27.72 17.13 -4.82
N LYS A 54 26.45 16.77 -5.02
CA LYS A 54 25.88 15.48 -4.64
C LYS A 54 26.06 14.40 -5.71
N LEU A 55 26.60 14.78 -6.87
CA LEU A 55 26.95 13.88 -7.95
C LEU A 55 28.46 13.60 -7.99
N ASP A 56 29.25 14.04 -7.00
CA ASP A 56 30.66 13.65 -6.88
C ASP A 56 30.79 12.33 -6.10
N ILE A 57 30.24 11.26 -6.69
CA ILE A 57 30.18 9.92 -6.10
C ILE A 57 30.76 8.86 -7.03
N ASN A 58 31.23 7.73 -6.52
CA ASN A 58 31.54 6.55 -7.32
C ASN A 58 30.27 5.66 -7.48
N PRO A 59 29.61 5.62 -8.64
CA PRO A 59 28.38 4.85 -8.82
C PRO A 59 28.60 3.32 -8.75
N GLU A 60 29.83 2.84 -8.85
CA GLU A 60 30.15 1.42 -8.67
C GLU A 60 30.17 1.01 -7.19
N ASN A 61 30.36 1.97 -6.28
CA ASN A 61 30.33 1.73 -4.85
C ASN A 61 28.87 1.76 -4.36
N ASP A 62 28.44 0.72 -3.66
CA ASP A 62 27.06 0.57 -3.19
C ASP A 62 26.65 1.66 -2.18
N GLU A 63 27.54 2.06 -1.27
CA GLU A 63 27.25 3.10 -0.27
C GLU A 63 27.08 4.47 -0.92
N ASP A 64 27.97 4.80 -1.86
CA ASP A 64 27.90 6.03 -2.66
C ASP A 64 26.62 6.10 -3.49
N PHE A 65 26.25 5.01 -4.17
CA PHE A 65 25.05 4.96 -5.00
C PHE A 65 23.76 5.01 -4.16
N LEU A 66 23.74 4.34 -3.00
CA LEU A 66 22.64 4.49 -2.04
C LEU A 66 22.55 5.92 -1.50
N GLY A 67 23.69 6.55 -1.22
CA GLY A 67 23.74 7.96 -0.83
C GLY A 67 23.12 8.90 -1.88
N LEU A 68 23.34 8.63 -3.17
CA LEU A 68 22.66 9.35 -4.25
C LEU A 68 21.13 9.17 -4.19
N ILE A 69 20.64 7.96 -3.97
CA ILE A 69 19.21 7.70 -3.81
C ILE A 69 18.64 8.44 -2.60
N GLU A 70 19.36 8.45 -1.48
CA GLU A 70 18.97 9.22 -0.29
C GLU A 70 18.86 10.72 -0.61
N PHE A 71 19.83 11.30 -1.35
CA PHE A 71 19.73 12.71 -1.77
C PHE A 71 18.53 12.98 -2.69
N LEU A 72 18.21 12.08 -3.61
CA LEU A 72 17.03 12.24 -4.46
C LEU A 72 15.74 12.31 -3.64
N LEU A 73 15.65 11.53 -2.55
CA LEU A 73 14.53 11.55 -1.61
C LEU A 73 14.52 12.84 -0.78
N GLU A 74 15.67 13.28 -0.25
CA GLU A 74 15.77 14.51 0.56
C GLU A 74 15.40 15.77 -0.24
N PHE A 75 15.75 15.80 -1.52
CA PHE A 75 15.44 16.91 -2.42
C PHE A 75 14.05 16.82 -3.06
N ASN A 76 13.24 15.80 -2.72
CA ASN A 76 11.95 15.49 -3.34
C ASN A 76 12.01 15.31 -4.87
N ALA A 77 13.19 15.01 -5.43
CA ALA A 77 13.33 14.63 -6.84
C ALA A 77 12.69 13.25 -7.10
N VAL A 78 12.70 12.39 -6.07
CA VAL A 78 11.93 11.16 -5.99
C VAL A 78 11.08 11.21 -4.73
N SER A 79 9.80 10.88 -4.82
CA SER A 79 8.89 10.79 -3.68
C SER A 79 7.80 9.77 -3.92
N LEU A 80 6.99 9.46 -2.91
CA LEU A 80 5.84 8.54 -3.05
C LEU A 80 4.80 9.00 -4.08
N THR A 81 4.76 10.29 -4.40
CA THR A 81 3.83 10.89 -5.37
C THR A 81 4.52 11.32 -6.66
N ASN A 82 5.85 11.17 -6.76
CA ASN A 82 6.62 11.53 -7.95
C ASN A 82 7.74 10.51 -8.15
N LEU A 83 7.46 9.53 -9.01
CA LEU A 83 8.39 8.46 -9.39
C LEU A 83 8.85 8.60 -10.86
N SER A 84 8.46 9.67 -11.54
CA SER A 84 8.74 9.91 -12.97
C SER A 84 10.22 9.78 -13.30
N LEU A 85 11.10 10.34 -12.47
CA LEU A 85 12.55 10.24 -12.67
C LEU A 85 13.05 8.79 -12.72
N LEU A 86 12.53 7.92 -11.85
CA LEU A 86 12.88 6.50 -11.84
C LEU A 86 12.23 5.77 -13.02
N GLU A 87 10.97 6.08 -13.31
CA GLU A 87 10.22 5.45 -14.40
C GLU A 87 10.86 5.74 -15.76
N GLU A 88 11.09 7.01 -16.09
CA GLU A 88 11.69 7.45 -17.34
C GLU A 88 13.11 6.89 -17.52
N PHE A 89 13.88 6.85 -16.44
CA PHE A 89 15.20 6.23 -16.48
C PHE A 89 15.12 4.74 -16.80
N LEU A 90 14.27 3.98 -16.09
CA LEU A 90 14.12 2.54 -16.29
C LEU A 90 13.61 2.19 -17.69
N ILE A 91 12.74 3.03 -18.27
CA ILE A 91 12.34 2.95 -19.67
C ILE A 91 13.54 3.16 -20.59
N THR A 92 14.34 4.19 -20.33
CA THR A 92 15.50 4.59 -21.16
C THR A 92 16.56 3.49 -21.22
N VAL A 93 16.87 2.87 -20.08
CA VAL A 93 17.88 1.78 -20.00
C VAL A 93 17.31 0.39 -20.30
N GLY A 94 16.02 0.30 -20.65
CA GLY A 94 15.37 -0.97 -21.01
C GLY A 94 15.24 -1.96 -19.85
N SER A 95 15.23 -1.51 -18.60
CA SER A 95 15.13 -2.40 -17.42
C SER A 95 13.68 -2.71 -17.08
N HIS A 96 13.09 -3.62 -17.87
CA HIS A 96 11.67 -3.96 -17.78
C HIS A 96 11.26 -4.57 -16.43
N ASP A 97 12.12 -5.38 -15.81
CA ASP A 97 11.82 -6.03 -14.52
C ASP A 97 11.72 -5.01 -13.38
N LEU A 98 12.68 -4.07 -13.32
CA LEU A 98 12.65 -2.98 -12.35
C LEU A 98 11.50 -2.01 -12.62
N LEU A 99 11.17 -1.75 -13.90
CA LEU A 99 10.02 -0.94 -14.27
C LEU A 99 8.70 -1.58 -13.82
N GLN A 100 8.54 -2.89 -14.01
CA GLN A 100 7.38 -3.63 -13.52
C GLN A 100 7.31 -3.61 -11.98
N SER A 101 8.44 -3.79 -11.31
CA SER A 101 8.54 -3.71 -9.85
C SER A 101 8.16 -2.32 -9.33
N LEU A 102 8.60 -1.25 -10.01
CA LEU A 102 8.22 0.14 -9.68
C LEU A 102 6.70 0.34 -9.76
N LYS A 103 6.09 -0.09 -10.86
CA LYS A 103 4.63 -0.01 -11.06
C LYS A 103 3.84 -0.79 -10.02
N GLN A 104 4.34 -1.96 -9.62
CA GLN A 104 3.74 -2.75 -8.55
C GLN A 104 3.81 -2.02 -7.21
N VAL A 105 4.97 -1.46 -6.86
CA VAL A 105 5.17 -0.73 -5.60
C VAL A 105 4.29 0.52 -5.54
N GLU A 106 4.24 1.29 -6.62
CA GLU A 106 3.37 2.47 -6.75
C GLU A 106 1.90 2.11 -6.52
N LEU A 107 1.45 1.02 -7.14
CA LEU A 107 0.06 0.58 -7.00
C LEU A 107 -0.22 -0.01 -5.60
N GLN A 108 0.74 -0.69 -4.95
CA GLN A 108 0.61 -1.14 -3.55
C GLN A 108 0.45 0.05 -2.58
N ILE A 109 1.24 1.11 -2.78
CA ILE A 109 1.13 2.35 -1.99
C ILE A 109 -0.22 3.01 -2.22
N SER A 110 -0.64 3.14 -3.48
CA SER A 110 -1.93 3.73 -3.86
C SER A 110 -3.11 2.96 -3.26
N LEU A 111 -3.09 1.63 -3.38
CA LEU A 111 -4.13 0.75 -2.84
C LEU A 111 -4.20 0.84 -1.32
N SER A 112 -3.04 0.90 -0.65
CA SER A 112 -3.01 1.13 0.79
C SER A 112 -3.58 2.49 1.17
N GLY A 113 -3.29 3.55 0.40
CA GLY A 113 -3.84 4.88 0.67
C GLY A 113 -5.37 4.93 0.51
N ILE A 114 -5.92 4.18 -0.46
CA ILE A 114 -7.37 4.00 -0.61
C ILE A 114 -7.96 3.34 0.64
N LEU A 115 -7.34 2.24 1.08
CA LEU A 115 -7.81 1.48 2.24
C LEU A 115 -7.72 2.31 3.53
N GLU A 116 -6.64 3.05 3.71
CA GLU A 116 -6.44 3.98 4.84
C GLU A 116 -7.51 5.07 4.86
N GLY A 117 -7.80 5.68 3.71
CA GLY A 117 -8.87 6.67 3.56
C GLY A 117 -10.25 6.09 3.92
N TYR A 118 -10.49 4.83 3.58
CA TYR A 118 -11.72 4.12 3.96
C TYR A 118 -11.77 3.86 5.48
N ILE A 119 -10.72 3.27 6.06
CA ILE A 119 -10.62 2.98 7.50
C ILE A 119 -10.86 4.25 8.33
N LYS A 120 -10.21 5.35 7.95
CA LYS A 120 -10.42 6.68 8.55
C LYS A 120 -11.88 7.11 8.54
N SER A 121 -12.56 6.88 7.42
CA SER A 121 -13.99 7.21 7.27
C SER A 121 -14.86 6.35 8.19
N VAL A 122 -14.56 5.06 8.30
CA VAL A 122 -15.27 4.12 9.18
C VAL A 122 -15.08 4.51 10.65
N ILE A 123 -13.86 4.79 11.07
CA ILE A 123 -13.54 5.24 12.43
C ILE A 123 -14.25 6.57 12.75
N HIS A 124 -14.23 7.52 11.81
CA HIS A 124 -14.98 8.78 11.95
C HIS A 124 -16.47 8.53 12.20
N LEU A 125 -17.10 7.66 11.41
CA LEU A 125 -18.52 7.33 11.57
C LEU A 125 -18.82 6.61 12.90
N ARG A 126 -17.89 5.77 13.39
CA ARG A 126 -18.05 5.04 14.65
C ARG A 126 -17.85 5.90 15.89
N HIS A 127 -16.99 6.93 15.81
CA HIS A 127 -16.48 7.64 17.01
C HIS A 127 -16.55 9.17 16.95
N GLY A 128 -17.01 9.76 15.85
CA GLY A 128 -17.20 11.21 15.71
C GLY A 128 -15.91 12.03 15.52
N THR A 129 -14.74 11.38 15.33
CA THR A 129 -13.44 12.06 15.23
C THR A 129 -13.24 12.68 13.85
N PRO A 130 -13.19 14.01 13.68
CA PRO A 130 -13.10 14.63 12.36
C PRO A 130 -11.81 14.23 11.62
N VAL A 131 -11.96 13.74 10.38
CA VAL A 131 -10.82 13.43 9.50
C VAL A 131 -10.91 14.22 8.21
N LYS A 132 -9.81 14.89 7.85
CA LYS A 132 -9.65 15.57 6.57
C LYS A 132 -9.09 14.58 5.55
N LEU A 133 -9.87 14.21 4.55
CA LEU A 133 -9.44 13.37 3.42
C LEU A 133 -9.06 14.25 2.22
N ALA A 134 -8.12 13.78 1.40
CA ALA A 134 -7.92 14.33 0.07
C ALA A 134 -9.18 14.11 -0.79
N ARG A 135 -9.47 15.01 -1.74
CA ARG A 135 -10.71 14.99 -2.54
C ARG A 135 -10.90 13.66 -3.28
N ASP A 136 -9.83 13.13 -3.86
CA ASP A 136 -9.88 11.89 -4.65
C ASP A 136 -10.10 10.67 -3.75
N GLN A 137 -9.45 10.64 -2.59
CA GLN A 137 -9.70 9.63 -1.55
C GLN A 137 -11.13 9.69 -1.01
N ALA A 138 -11.70 10.90 -0.85
CA ALA A 138 -13.08 11.05 -0.37
C ALA A 138 -14.11 10.41 -1.31
N SER A 139 -13.89 10.47 -2.63
CA SER A 139 -14.79 9.86 -3.63
C SER A 139 -14.78 8.33 -3.57
N VAL A 140 -13.58 7.72 -3.49
CA VAL A 140 -13.41 6.28 -3.38
C VAL A 140 -13.88 5.77 -2.02
N SER A 141 -13.54 6.45 -0.92
CA SER A 141 -14.03 6.10 0.42
C SER A 141 -15.56 6.16 0.50
N LYS A 142 -16.20 7.17 -0.10
CA LYS A 142 -17.66 7.28 -0.14
C LYS A 142 -18.29 6.11 -0.91
N PHE A 143 -17.68 5.70 -2.02
CA PHE A 143 -18.11 4.50 -2.75
C PHE A 143 -17.99 3.24 -1.90
N LEU A 144 -16.84 3.02 -1.27
CA LEU A 144 -16.62 1.86 -0.40
C LEU A 144 -17.60 1.82 0.78
N LEU A 145 -17.93 2.97 1.37
CA LEU A 145 -18.98 3.06 2.40
C LEU A 145 -20.36 2.69 1.88
N ALA A 146 -20.73 3.09 0.66
CA ALA A 146 -21.99 2.68 0.06
C ALA A 146 -22.04 1.15 -0.16
N ILE A 147 -20.93 0.57 -0.64
CA ILE A 147 -20.80 -0.89 -0.80
C ILE A 147 -20.90 -1.61 0.55
N LYS A 148 -20.29 -1.06 1.61
CA LYS A 148 -20.46 -1.58 2.97
C LYS A 148 -21.93 -1.64 3.37
N GLU A 149 -22.67 -0.54 3.23
CA GLU A 149 -24.10 -0.51 3.63
C GLU A 149 -24.94 -1.53 2.84
N ILE A 150 -24.68 -1.67 1.53
CA ILE A 150 -25.36 -2.68 0.69
C ILE A 150 -25.07 -4.10 1.17
N ASN A 151 -23.86 -4.36 1.69
CA ASN A 151 -23.42 -5.71 2.08
C ASN A 151 -23.37 -5.90 3.60
N LYS A 152 -23.99 -5.01 4.38
CA LYS A 152 -23.90 -4.97 5.85
C LYS A 152 -24.29 -6.29 6.50
N GLU A 153 -25.40 -6.87 6.05
CA GLU A 153 -25.93 -8.14 6.57
C GLU A 153 -25.00 -9.34 6.34
N LEU A 154 -24.08 -9.26 5.38
CA LEU A 154 -23.09 -10.29 5.12
C LEU A 154 -21.78 -10.03 5.86
N ILE A 155 -21.38 -8.76 5.97
CA ILE A 155 -20.10 -8.35 6.55
C ILE A 155 -20.15 -8.40 8.08
N SER A 156 -21.23 -7.91 8.69
CA SER A 156 -21.34 -7.75 10.15
C SER A 156 -21.28 -9.07 10.93
N PRO A 157 -22.01 -10.15 10.58
CA PRO A 157 -21.96 -11.40 11.34
C PRO A 157 -20.57 -12.04 11.37
N VAL A 158 -19.79 -11.82 10.32
CA VAL A 158 -18.47 -12.46 10.13
C VAL A 158 -17.40 -11.71 10.86
N LEU A 159 -17.42 -10.38 10.76
CA LEU A 159 -16.56 -9.56 11.58
C LEU A 159 -16.84 -9.81 13.05
N ASN A 160 -18.10 -9.90 13.48
CA ASN A 160 -18.44 -10.20 14.86
C ASN A 160 -17.92 -11.57 15.30
N ARG A 161 -18.13 -12.63 14.51
CA ARG A 161 -17.59 -13.97 14.79
C ARG A 161 -16.07 -13.97 14.88
N GLN A 162 -15.39 -13.26 13.98
CA GLN A 162 -13.93 -13.18 13.97
C GLN A 162 -13.39 -12.35 15.14
N LEU A 163 -14.07 -11.26 15.52
CA LEU A 163 -13.71 -10.44 16.67
C LEU A 163 -13.88 -11.20 17.98
N GLU A 164 -14.87 -12.08 18.08
CA GLU A 164 -15.08 -12.96 19.25
C GLU A 164 -14.01 -14.05 19.38
N GLN A 165 -13.35 -14.43 18.28
CA GLN A 165 -12.34 -15.51 18.24
C GLN A 165 -10.89 -15.00 18.34
N VAL A 166 -10.66 -13.68 18.33
CA VAL A 166 -9.32 -13.09 18.35
C VAL A 166 -9.00 -12.59 19.76
N GLU A 167 -8.29 -13.43 20.54
CA GLU A 167 -7.71 -13.03 21.84
C GLU A 167 -6.36 -12.31 21.70
N ASP A 168 -5.70 -12.40 20.53
CA ASP A 168 -4.34 -11.91 20.28
C ASP A 168 -4.19 -11.22 18.90
N ASP A 169 -3.54 -10.05 18.88
CA ASP A 169 -3.17 -9.27 17.69
C ASP A 169 -2.38 -10.09 16.65
N SER A 170 -1.71 -11.17 17.07
CA SER A 170 -1.00 -12.09 16.16
C SER A 170 -1.91 -12.83 15.18
N VAL A 171 -3.17 -13.10 15.56
CA VAL A 171 -4.18 -13.80 14.73
C VAL A 171 -4.71 -12.87 13.63
N VAL A 172 -4.87 -11.57 13.93
CA VAL A 172 -5.23 -10.51 12.97
C VAL A 172 -4.25 -10.50 11.79
N LEU A 173 -2.96 -10.56 12.09
CA LEU A 173 -1.90 -10.62 11.08
C LEU A 173 -1.94 -11.92 10.27
N GLN A 174 -2.33 -13.05 10.84
CA GLN A 174 -2.47 -14.31 10.09
C GLN A 174 -3.65 -14.28 9.13
N VAL A 175 -4.79 -13.70 9.54
CA VAL A 175 -5.96 -13.51 8.68
C VAL A 175 -5.64 -12.57 7.50
N ILE A 176 -4.91 -11.48 7.76
CA ILE A 176 -4.46 -10.53 6.73
C ILE A 176 -3.40 -11.14 5.79
N LYS A 177 -2.50 -11.96 6.31
CA LYS A 177 -1.41 -12.59 5.53
C LYS A 177 -1.85 -13.85 4.77
N SER A 178 -2.95 -14.47 5.18
CA SER A 178 -3.49 -15.64 4.49
C SER A 178 -4.08 -15.20 3.15
N PRO A 179 -3.69 -15.82 2.02
CA PRO A 179 -4.32 -15.55 0.73
C PRO A 179 -5.77 -16.06 0.77
N LEU A 180 -6.70 -15.19 1.12
CA LEU A 180 -8.15 -15.44 1.10
C LEU A 180 -8.71 -15.54 -0.32
N LEU A 181 -7.88 -15.22 -1.31
CA LEU A 181 -8.25 -14.98 -2.69
C LEU A 181 -7.82 -16.12 -3.60
N LYS A 182 -8.80 -16.75 -4.27
CA LYS A 182 -8.57 -17.30 -5.61
C LYS A 182 -8.68 -16.15 -6.60
N THR A 183 -7.56 -15.51 -6.90
CA THR A 183 -7.46 -14.35 -7.81
C THR A 183 -8.02 -14.65 -9.21
N SER A 184 -8.09 -15.92 -9.62
CA SER A 184 -8.67 -16.36 -10.89
C SER A 184 -10.17 -16.09 -11.06
N SER A 185 -10.91 -15.81 -9.98
CA SER A 185 -12.36 -15.55 -10.02
C SER A 185 -12.75 -14.12 -9.62
N LEU A 186 -11.75 -13.25 -9.49
CA LEU A 186 -11.91 -11.89 -9.00
C LEU A 186 -12.46 -10.98 -10.11
N SER A 187 -13.37 -10.08 -9.73
CA SER A 187 -13.92 -9.02 -10.58
C SER A 187 -13.85 -7.71 -9.80
N TRP A 188 -14.00 -6.55 -10.46
CA TRP A 188 -13.95 -5.24 -9.78
C TRP A 188 -14.97 -5.12 -8.63
N SER A 189 -16.15 -5.68 -8.83
CA SER A 189 -17.19 -5.84 -7.80
C SER A 189 -16.68 -6.61 -6.58
N LYS A 190 -16.11 -7.80 -6.80
CA LYS A 190 -15.57 -8.65 -5.74
C LYS A 190 -14.37 -7.99 -5.06
N PHE A 191 -13.45 -7.42 -5.84
CA PHE A 191 -12.29 -6.66 -5.39
C PHE A 191 -12.70 -5.54 -4.42
N THR A 192 -13.73 -4.79 -4.77
CA THR A 192 -14.28 -3.72 -3.93
C THR A 192 -14.83 -4.27 -2.61
N SER A 193 -15.60 -5.37 -2.65
CA SER A 193 -16.09 -6.04 -1.45
C SER A 193 -14.96 -6.55 -0.54
N TYR A 194 -13.86 -7.04 -1.12
CA TYR A 194 -12.67 -7.42 -0.36
C TYR A 194 -12.02 -6.22 0.33
N LEU A 195 -11.86 -5.09 -0.37
CA LEU A 195 -11.31 -3.88 0.24
C LEU A 195 -12.17 -3.39 1.41
N VAL A 196 -13.49 -3.43 1.27
CA VAL A 196 -14.43 -3.10 2.36
C VAL A 196 -14.24 -4.06 3.53
N PHE A 197 -14.20 -5.37 3.27
CA PHE A 197 -14.01 -6.38 4.32
C PHE A 197 -12.70 -6.19 5.08
N ILE A 198 -11.58 -6.05 4.36
CA ILE A 198 -10.27 -5.78 4.95
C ILE A 198 -10.32 -4.47 5.75
N GLY A 199 -10.89 -3.40 5.20
CA GLY A 199 -10.98 -2.11 5.86
C GLY A 199 -11.82 -2.14 7.13
N GLU A 200 -12.96 -2.82 7.13
CA GLU A 200 -13.78 -3.00 8.34
C GLU A 200 -13.05 -3.84 9.40
N PHE A 201 -12.32 -4.87 8.97
CA PHE A 201 -11.49 -5.68 9.85
C PHE A 201 -10.42 -4.80 10.54
N TYR A 202 -9.60 -4.08 9.77
CA TYR A 202 -8.60 -3.14 10.31
C TYR A 202 -9.22 -2.07 11.23
N ALA A 203 -10.35 -1.49 10.84
CA ALA A 203 -11.05 -0.48 11.65
C ALA A 203 -11.58 -1.04 12.98
N SER A 204 -11.73 -2.36 13.11
CA SER A 204 -12.25 -3.01 14.32
C SER A 204 -11.14 -3.41 15.29
N PHE A 205 -9.91 -3.63 14.81
CA PHE A 205 -8.71 -3.92 15.62
C PHE A 205 -7.86 -2.70 15.97
N SER A 206 -8.27 -1.50 15.56
CA SER A 206 -7.57 -0.25 15.89
C SER A 206 -7.86 0.16 17.35
N TRP A 207 -7.21 -0.48 18.35
CA TRP A 207 -7.38 -0.18 19.80
C TRP A 207 -6.06 0.07 20.58
N PRO A 208 -5.93 1.08 21.48
CA PRO A 208 -6.95 2.05 21.87
C PRO A 208 -7.41 2.84 20.65
N ARG A 209 -8.72 3.13 20.67
CA ARG A 209 -9.66 3.65 19.64
C ARG A 209 -9.16 4.86 18.80
N ASN A 210 -7.91 5.25 18.95
CA ASN A 210 -7.25 6.46 18.46
C ASN A 210 -5.98 6.17 17.64
N GLN A 211 -5.51 4.93 17.57
CA GLN A 211 -4.39 4.55 16.71
C GLN A 211 -4.93 3.72 15.57
N ILE A 212 -5.19 4.39 14.43
CA ILE A 212 -5.08 3.69 13.15
C ILE A 212 -3.71 3.03 13.19
N PRO A 213 -3.55 1.78 12.74
CA PRO A 213 -2.25 1.11 12.75
C PRO A 213 -1.15 1.87 11.99
N ASP A 214 -1.52 2.95 11.29
CA ASP A 214 -0.65 3.88 10.56
C ASP A 214 -0.30 5.20 11.31
N VAL A 215 -0.56 5.35 12.61
CA VAL A 215 -0.13 6.57 13.36
C VAL A 215 0.81 6.20 14.50
N VAL A 216 2.10 6.18 14.18
CA VAL A 216 3.20 5.97 15.12
C VAL A 216 3.27 7.14 16.12
N ALA A 217 3.46 6.79 17.39
CA ALA A 217 3.77 7.68 18.52
C ALA A 217 5.03 8.56 18.31
N ASP A 218 5.78 8.34 17.22
CA ASP A 218 7.07 8.98 16.91
C ASP A 218 7.20 9.46 15.44
N GLY A 219 6.08 9.66 14.72
CA GLY A 219 6.09 10.38 13.43
C GLY A 219 6.57 9.60 12.20
N HIS A 220 6.63 8.27 12.25
CA HIS A 220 6.97 7.41 11.11
C HIS A 220 5.74 6.79 10.43
N PHE A 221 5.66 6.85 9.10
CA PHE A 221 4.56 6.28 8.30
C PHE A 221 4.75 4.76 8.17
N ARG A 222 3.89 3.94 8.78
CA ARG A 222 3.95 2.48 8.68
C ARG A 222 2.65 1.93 8.12
N SER A 223 2.38 2.16 6.83
CA SER A 223 1.27 1.52 6.12
C SER A 223 1.34 0.00 6.29
N LEU A 224 0.49 -0.54 7.18
CA LEU A 224 0.51 -1.96 7.53
C LEU A 224 0.00 -2.85 6.40
N PHE A 225 -0.76 -2.30 5.45
CA PHE A 225 -1.32 -3.06 4.35
C PHE A 225 -0.38 -3.19 3.16
N SER A 226 0.37 -2.14 2.80
CA SER A 226 1.21 -2.12 1.59
C SER A 226 2.26 -3.23 1.53
N ASP A 227 2.76 -3.68 2.69
CA ASP A 227 3.77 -4.74 2.81
C ASP A 227 3.16 -6.15 3.04
N THR A 228 1.86 -6.31 2.82
CA THR A 228 1.19 -7.62 3.00
C THR A 228 1.15 -8.42 1.70
N LYS A 229 1.19 -9.76 1.82
CA LYS A 229 0.99 -10.66 0.66
C LYS A 229 -0.39 -10.46 0.02
N THR A 230 -1.40 -10.08 0.80
CA THR A 230 -2.73 -9.75 0.29
C THR A 230 -2.70 -8.50 -0.59
N CYS A 231 -2.02 -7.43 -0.17
CA CYS A 231 -1.85 -6.24 -1.01
C CYS A 231 -1.06 -6.56 -2.27
N GLU A 232 0.00 -7.37 -2.18
CA GLU A 232 0.77 -7.83 -3.34
C GLU A 232 -0.13 -8.57 -4.36
N LEU A 233 -0.91 -9.56 -3.92
CA LEU A 233 -1.81 -10.34 -4.79
C LEU A 233 -2.94 -9.50 -5.40
N LEU A 234 -3.51 -8.57 -4.63
CA LEU A 234 -4.53 -7.64 -5.13
C LEU A 234 -3.95 -6.67 -6.15
N THR A 235 -2.73 -6.20 -5.91
CA THR A 235 -2.00 -5.32 -6.83
C THR A 235 -1.68 -6.04 -8.13
N GLU A 236 -1.16 -7.27 -8.08
CA GLU A 236 -0.90 -8.08 -9.27
C GLU A 236 -2.16 -8.29 -10.11
N TRP A 237 -3.29 -8.60 -9.45
CA TRP A 237 -4.56 -8.73 -10.15
C TRP A 237 -5.00 -7.38 -10.75
N MET A 238 -4.90 -6.30 -9.98
CA MET A 238 -5.29 -4.96 -10.42
C MET A 238 -4.47 -4.50 -11.64
N LEU A 239 -3.15 -4.71 -11.64
CA LEU A 239 -2.29 -4.43 -12.79
C LEU A 239 -2.73 -5.20 -14.05
N LYS A 240 -3.06 -6.49 -13.91
CA LYS A 240 -3.53 -7.32 -15.03
C LYS A 240 -4.90 -6.89 -15.57
N ASN A 241 -5.66 -6.09 -14.82
CA ASN A 241 -7.02 -5.67 -15.18
C ASN A 241 -7.13 -4.17 -15.50
N GLY A 242 -6.01 -3.49 -15.81
CA GLY A 242 -6.01 -2.08 -16.21
C GLY A 242 -5.64 -1.09 -15.11
N GLY A 243 -5.19 -1.59 -13.95
CA GLY A 243 -4.59 -0.77 -12.90
C GLY A 243 -5.57 0.17 -12.20
N LEU A 244 -5.04 1.30 -11.70
CA LEU A 244 -5.81 2.29 -10.96
C LEU A 244 -6.84 3.02 -11.81
N GLU A 245 -6.52 3.28 -13.08
CA GLU A 245 -7.42 3.95 -14.02
C GLU A 245 -8.70 3.14 -14.24
N ALA A 246 -8.57 1.85 -14.57
CA ALA A 246 -9.71 0.96 -14.76
C ALA A 246 -10.57 0.83 -13.48
N PHE A 247 -9.94 0.83 -12.30
CA PHE A 247 -10.68 0.82 -11.03
C PHE A 247 -11.47 2.12 -10.83
N GLN A 248 -10.88 3.27 -11.13
CA GLN A 248 -11.55 4.57 -11.04
C GLN A 248 -12.70 4.69 -12.04
N GLU A 249 -12.54 4.18 -13.26
CA GLU A 249 -13.61 4.10 -14.25
C GLU A 249 -14.77 3.22 -13.76
N PHE A 250 -14.47 2.03 -13.25
CA PHE A 250 -15.47 1.16 -12.64
C PHE A 250 -16.25 1.86 -11.52
N ILE A 251 -15.57 2.62 -10.65
CA ILE A 251 -16.24 3.40 -9.59
C ILE A 251 -17.15 4.47 -10.19
N LYS A 252 -16.67 5.23 -11.18
CA LYS A 252 -17.46 6.28 -11.84
C LYS A 252 -18.72 5.70 -12.50
N GLU A 253 -18.59 4.61 -13.23
CA GLU A 253 -19.72 3.90 -13.85
C GLU A 253 -20.74 3.43 -12.81
N LYS A 254 -20.28 2.84 -11.70
CA LYS A 254 -21.16 2.39 -10.62
C LYS A 254 -21.84 3.55 -9.90
N GLN A 255 -21.15 4.65 -9.66
CA GLN A 255 -21.75 5.85 -9.07
C GLN A 255 -22.82 6.48 -9.97
N GLN A 256 -22.61 6.48 -11.30
CA GLN A 256 -23.60 6.99 -12.26
C GLN A 256 -24.82 6.07 -12.37
N THR A 257 -24.60 4.75 -12.44
CA THR A 257 -25.68 3.75 -12.45
C THR A 257 -26.43 3.68 -11.12
N THR A 258 -25.89 4.10 -9.98
CA THR A 258 -26.64 4.10 -8.70
C THR A 258 -27.70 5.23 -8.64
N ILE A 259 -27.71 6.15 -9.61
CA ILE A 259 -28.82 7.08 -9.88
C ILE A 259 -29.97 6.38 -10.64
N SER A 260 -29.76 5.16 -11.15
CA SER A 260 -30.77 4.31 -11.79
C SER A 260 -30.75 2.89 -11.20
N GLU A 261 -31.73 2.61 -10.34
CA GLU A 261 -31.93 1.36 -9.59
C GLU A 261 -31.30 0.05 -10.12
N SER A 262 -30.82 -0.75 -9.15
CA SER A 262 -30.46 -2.18 -9.20
C SER A 262 -29.02 -2.56 -9.62
N VAL A 263 -28.16 -2.76 -8.62
CA VAL A 263 -27.03 -3.71 -8.72
C VAL A 263 -27.13 -4.65 -7.52
N SER A 264 -27.84 -5.76 -7.72
CA SER A 264 -28.07 -6.81 -6.73
C SER A 264 -27.36 -8.13 -7.13
N SER A 265 -27.15 -8.98 -6.11
CA SER A 265 -26.73 -10.39 -6.12
C SER A 265 -25.25 -10.78 -6.23
N SER A 266 -24.43 -10.25 -7.16
CA SER A 266 -23.09 -10.83 -7.40
C SER A 266 -22.04 -10.59 -6.29
N ASN A 267 -22.19 -9.51 -5.52
CA ASN A 267 -21.24 -9.16 -4.45
C ASN A 267 -21.44 -10.02 -3.20
N GLY A 268 -22.67 -10.48 -2.97
CA GLY A 268 -23.03 -11.22 -1.77
C GLY A 268 -22.51 -12.66 -1.76
N GLU A 269 -22.54 -13.34 -2.90
CA GLU A 269 -22.01 -14.71 -3.02
C GLU A 269 -20.50 -14.77 -2.85
N CYS A 270 -19.76 -13.78 -3.36
CA CYS A 270 -18.32 -13.72 -3.18
C CYS A 270 -17.93 -13.48 -1.73
N LEU A 271 -18.60 -12.53 -1.07
CA LEU A 271 -18.43 -12.30 0.35
C LEU A 271 -18.70 -13.60 1.10
N LYS A 272 -19.81 -14.28 0.82
CA LYS A 272 -20.16 -15.56 1.47
C LYS A 272 -19.07 -16.64 1.29
N GLU A 273 -18.48 -16.79 0.10
CA GLU A 273 -17.41 -17.77 -0.14
C GLU A 273 -16.12 -17.44 0.64
N ILE A 274 -15.78 -16.15 0.78
CA ILE A 274 -14.62 -15.69 1.57
C ILE A 274 -14.86 -15.96 3.05
N ILE A 275 -16.06 -15.64 3.50
CA ILE A 275 -16.55 -15.80 4.86
C ILE A 275 -16.51 -17.29 5.26
N GLU A 276 -17.02 -18.17 4.42
CA GLU A 276 -17.02 -19.62 4.65
C GLU A 276 -15.59 -20.18 4.71
N ARG A 277 -14.69 -19.72 3.84
CA ARG A 277 -13.27 -20.13 3.85
C ARG A 277 -12.50 -19.64 5.06
N LEU A 278 -12.87 -18.47 5.57
CA LEU A 278 -12.30 -17.90 6.79
C LEU A 278 -12.77 -18.67 8.03
N GLY A 279 -14.07 -18.94 8.15
CA GLY A 279 -14.63 -19.71 9.26
C GLY A 279 -14.06 -21.12 9.38
N ASN A 280 -13.99 -21.85 8.26
CA ASN A 280 -13.50 -23.23 8.23
C ASN A 280 -12.02 -23.39 8.63
N ARG A 281 -11.22 -22.31 8.64
CA ARG A 281 -9.81 -22.36 9.03
C ARG A 281 -9.57 -22.10 10.51
N ILE A 282 -10.48 -21.38 11.16
CA ILE A 282 -10.41 -21.13 12.60
C ILE A 282 -10.87 -22.37 13.36
N ASP A 283 -11.85 -23.11 12.83
CA ASP A 283 -12.33 -24.38 13.41
C ASP A 283 -11.31 -25.56 13.29
N LEU A 284 -10.18 -25.35 12.60
CA LEU A 284 -9.11 -26.35 12.40
C LEU A 284 -7.86 -26.12 13.27
N GLN A 285 -7.89 -25.11 14.16
CA GLN A 285 -6.86 -24.87 15.19
C GLN A 285 -7.38 -25.30 16.56
#